data_AF-A0A3C0KZZ1-F1
#
_entry.id   AF-A0A3C0KZZ1-F1
#
_cell.length_a   1.000
_cell.length_b   1.000
_cell.length_c   1.000
_cell.angle_alpha   90.00
_cell.angle_beta   90.00
_cell.angle_gamma   90.00
#
_symmetry.space_group_name_H-M   'P 1'
#
loop_
_entity.id
_entity.type
_entity.pdbx_description
1 polymer ?
#
loop_
_entity_poly.entity_id
_entity_poly.type
_entity_poly.pdbx_seq_one_letter_code
_entity_poly.pdbx_strand_id
1 'polypeptide(L)'
;MSQIYATIALGRIGNNTQALGALVAFLVTNDLLNQQLVQDYPSAVGRIKMQDLAGAAFLTTVLGGELRSEHLSEAGRTFCEAYFGSETEQQIHAQAAEDEEEDWRFYDAVSPVLTTLFRGKASPPSSFKKRVAKILKFPSRSS
;
A
#
# COMPACT_ATOMS: atom_id res chain seq x y z
N MET A 1 21.42 -3.00 10.97
CA MET A 1 21.48 -1.96 9.93
C MET A 1 20.06 -1.71 9.45
N SER A 2 19.66 -0.44 9.32
CA SER A 2 18.32 -0.07 8.84
C SER A 2 18.24 -0.28 7.34
N GLN A 3 17.27 -1.07 6.88
CA GLN A 3 17.07 -1.38 5.46
C GLN A 3 16.34 -0.20 4.81
N ILE A 4 16.89 0.30 3.70
CA ILE A 4 16.23 1.31 2.86
C ILE A 4 15.41 0.56 1.83
N TYR A 5 14.11 0.84 1.78
CA TYR A 5 13.22 0.28 0.78
C TYR A 5 13.18 1.14 -0.48
N ALA A 6 13.10 2.46 -0.32
CA ALA A 6 13.07 3.40 -1.44
C ALA A 6 13.63 4.77 -1.05
N THR A 7 14.17 5.47 -2.04
CA THR A 7 14.62 6.86 -1.93
C THR A 7 13.91 7.68 -3.00
N ILE A 8 13.45 8.87 -2.64
CA ILE A 8 12.84 9.78 -3.60
C ILE A 8 13.87 10.22 -4.65
N ALA A 9 13.48 10.12 -5.91
CA ALA A 9 14.26 10.53 -7.06
C ALA A 9 13.52 11.66 -7.77
N LEU A 10 14.13 12.85 -7.72
CA LEU A 10 13.60 14.07 -8.32
C LEU A 10 14.29 14.31 -9.67
N GLY A 11 13.52 14.53 -10.74
CA GLY A 11 14.07 14.84 -12.08
C GLY A 11 13.18 14.35 -13.22
N ARG A 12 13.57 14.60 -14.48
CA ARG A 12 12.83 14.12 -15.67
C ARG A 12 13.04 12.64 -15.96
N ILE A 13 14.14 12.06 -15.49
CA ILE A 13 14.48 10.65 -15.72
C ILE A 13 14.46 9.96 -14.36
N GLY A 14 13.69 8.87 -14.27
CA GLY A 14 13.57 8.10 -13.03
C GLY A 14 12.77 8.79 -11.92
N ASN A 15 11.89 9.74 -12.26
CA ASN A 15 10.97 10.33 -11.30
C ASN A 15 10.09 9.25 -10.67
N ASN A 16 10.13 9.15 -9.35
CA ASN A 16 9.29 8.21 -8.60
C ASN A 16 8.39 8.93 -7.58
N THR A 17 8.30 10.26 -7.65
CA THR A 17 7.64 11.11 -6.65
C THR A 17 6.18 10.71 -6.44
N GLN A 18 5.42 10.58 -7.52
CA GLN A 18 3.98 10.30 -7.46
C GLN A 18 3.72 8.83 -7.01
N ALA A 19 4.47 7.88 -7.59
CA ALA A 19 4.39 6.46 -7.20
C ALA A 19 4.73 6.23 -5.72
N LEU A 20 5.85 6.78 -5.24
CA LEU A 20 6.23 6.72 -3.83
C LEU A 20 5.29 7.53 -2.95
N GLY A 21 4.76 8.65 -3.46
CA GLY A 21 3.75 9.43 -2.77
C GLY A 21 2.49 8.63 -2.48
N ALA A 22 1.95 7.93 -3.48
CA ALA A 22 0.80 7.05 -3.31
C ALA A 22 1.09 5.90 -2.34
N LEU A 23 2.27 5.29 -2.42
CA LEU A 23 2.70 4.25 -1.49
C LEU A 23 2.73 4.77 -0.05
N VAL A 24 3.33 5.94 0.19
CA VAL A 24 3.42 6.55 1.52
C VAL A 24 2.05 6.94 2.05
N ALA A 25 1.19 7.51 1.22
CA ALA A 25 -0.21 7.80 1.58
C ALA A 25 -0.95 6.52 2.00
N PHE A 26 -0.73 5.41 1.28
CA PHE A 26 -1.30 4.10 1.61
C PHE A 26 -0.81 3.60 2.97
N LEU A 27 0.50 3.66 3.23
CA LEU A 27 1.09 3.23 4.50
C LEU A 27 0.53 4.01 5.70
N VAL A 28 0.39 5.33 5.56
CA VAL A 28 -0.17 6.18 6.61
C VAL A 28 -1.66 5.91 6.83
N THR A 29 -2.43 5.79 5.74
CA THR A 29 -3.89 5.59 5.80
C THR A 29 -4.26 4.24 6.41
N ASN A 30 -3.41 3.23 6.25
CA ASN A 30 -3.64 1.88 6.77
C ASN A 30 -2.87 1.58 8.07
N ASP A 31 -2.38 2.62 8.77
CA ASP A 31 -1.67 2.50 10.06
C ASP A 31 -0.46 1.53 10.01
N LEU A 32 0.28 1.56 8.90
CA LEU A 32 1.45 0.71 8.64
C LEU A 32 2.78 1.36 9.07
N LEU A 33 2.73 2.56 9.64
CA LEU A 33 3.88 3.23 10.22
C LEU A 33 4.17 2.72 11.63
N ASN A 34 5.43 2.87 12.06
CA ASN A 34 5.78 2.58 13.45
C ASN A 34 5.03 3.56 14.37
N GLN A 35 4.68 3.11 15.58
CA GLN A 35 3.87 3.90 16.52
C GLN A 35 4.58 5.15 17.06
N GLN A 36 5.90 5.07 17.29
CA GLN A 36 6.70 6.21 17.76
C GLN A 36 6.67 7.36 16.74
N LEU A 37 6.84 7.06 15.46
CA LEU A 37 6.80 8.04 14.37
C LEU A 37 5.42 8.70 14.29
N VAL A 38 4.34 7.93 14.47
CA VAL A 38 2.97 8.47 14.52
C VAL A 38 2.78 9.41 15.71
N GLN A 39 3.41 9.11 16.86
CA GLN A 39 3.37 9.96 18.05
C GLN A 39 4.25 11.21 17.94
N ASP A 40 5.36 11.12 17.21
CA ASP A 40 6.27 12.24 16.98
C ASP A 40 5.69 13.23 15.95
N TYR A 41 4.90 12.74 14.97
CA TYR A 41 4.34 13.54 13.87
C TYR A 41 2.81 13.40 13.69
N PRO A 42 1.98 13.56 14.75
CA PRO A 42 0.55 13.28 14.69
C PRO A 42 -0.20 14.22 13.73
N SER A 43 0.24 15.48 13.62
CA SER A 43 -0.35 16.45 12.69
C SER A 43 -0.14 16.05 11.23
N ALA A 44 1.09 15.66 10.85
CA ALA A 44 1.38 15.27 9.47
C ALA A 44 0.63 13.99 9.07
N VAL A 45 0.55 13.01 9.98
CA VAL A 45 -0.26 11.80 9.79
C VAL A 45 -1.73 12.14 9.62
N GLY A 46 -2.28 13.02 10.47
CA GLY A 46 -3.66 13.48 10.38
C GLY A 46 -3.97 14.15 9.03
N ARG A 47 -3.05 14.99 8.55
CA ARG A 47 -3.22 15.69 7.26
C ARG A 47 -3.22 14.74 6.06
N ILE A 48 -2.41 13.68 6.08
CA ILE A 48 -2.47 12.62 5.06
C ILE A 48 -3.84 11.93 5.10
N LYS A 49 -4.33 11.56 6.28
CA LYS A 49 -5.65 10.91 6.44
C LYS A 49 -6.82 11.80 6.02
N MET A 50 -6.66 13.12 6.12
CA MET A 50 -7.63 14.12 5.63
C MET A 50 -7.43 14.51 4.17
N GLN A 51 -6.46 13.89 3.48
CA GLN A 51 -6.06 14.23 2.12
C GLN A 51 -5.59 15.68 1.92
N ASP A 52 -5.11 16.33 2.98
CA ASP A 52 -4.61 17.71 2.97
C ASP A 52 -3.07 17.80 2.80
N LEU A 53 -2.37 16.68 2.91
CA LEU A 53 -0.92 16.59 2.70
C LEU A 53 -0.61 15.44 1.76
N ALA A 54 0.07 15.71 0.63
CA ALA A 54 0.49 14.66 -0.29
C ALA A 54 1.51 13.70 0.34
N GLY A 55 1.45 12.42 -0.04
CA GLY A 55 2.38 11.42 0.47
C GLY A 55 3.85 11.70 0.12
N ALA A 56 4.12 12.30 -1.05
CA ALA A 56 5.48 12.70 -1.43
C ALA A 56 6.00 13.84 -0.53
N ALA A 57 5.13 14.77 -0.15
CA ALA A 57 5.46 15.82 0.81
C ALA A 57 5.75 15.23 2.20
N PHE A 58 4.97 14.24 2.64
CA PHE A 58 5.25 13.51 3.88
C PHE A 58 6.59 12.76 3.81
N LEU A 59 6.88 12.06 2.71
CA LEU A 59 8.14 11.35 2.51
C LEU A 59 9.35 12.28 2.64
N THR A 60 9.29 13.44 2.01
CA THR A 60 10.40 14.42 2.02
C THR A 60 10.54 15.14 3.35
N THR A 61 9.44 15.55 3.98
CA THR A 61 9.48 16.42 5.17
C THR A 61 9.53 15.66 6.49
N VAL A 62 8.90 14.48 6.57
CA VAL A 62 8.85 13.66 7.79
C VAL A 62 9.85 12.51 7.74
N LEU A 63 9.98 11.85 6.59
CA LEU A 63 10.86 10.68 6.45
C LEU A 63 12.25 11.01 5.85
N GLY A 64 12.52 12.30 5.60
CA GLY A 64 13.82 12.75 5.06
C GLY A 64 14.11 12.31 3.62
N GLY A 65 13.08 11.96 2.85
CA GLY A 65 13.19 11.52 1.46
C GLY A 65 13.42 10.02 1.28
N GLU A 66 13.46 9.25 2.37
CA GLU A 66 13.74 7.81 2.31
C GLU A 66 12.71 7.00 3.10
N LEU A 67 12.22 5.92 2.51
CA LEU A 67 11.40 4.95 3.21
C LEU A 67 12.30 3.86 3.79
N ARG A 68 12.47 3.87 5.11
CA ARG A 68 13.34 2.95 5.86
C ARG A 68 12.51 1.98 6.69
N SER A 69 13.07 0.81 6.99
CA SER A 69 12.38 -0.21 7.79
C SER A 69 12.04 0.23 9.21
N GLU A 70 12.80 1.17 9.77
CA GLU A 70 12.51 1.81 11.04
C GLU A 70 11.25 2.68 11.03
N HIS A 71 10.84 3.23 9.88
CA HIS A 71 9.62 4.04 9.77
C HIS A 71 8.34 3.18 9.84
N LEU A 72 8.48 1.87 9.74
CA LEU A 72 7.37 0.93 9.51
C LEU A 72 7.10 0.06 10.75
N SER A 73 5.82 -0.26 10.94
CA SER A 73 5.39 -1.35 11.82
C SER A 73 5.79 -2.71 11.22
N GLU A 74 5.64 -3.79 11.99
CA GLU A 74 5.88 -5.14 11.47
C GLU A 74 5.02 -5.48 10.24
N ALA A 75 3.74 -5.09 10.27
CA ALA A 75 2.83 -5.22 9.14
C ALA A 75 3.28 -4.37 7.95
N GLY A 76 3.74 -3.14 8.19
CA GLY A 76 4.28 -2.26 7.15
C GLY A 76 5.52 -2.83 6.46
N ARG A 77 6.46 -3.41 7.22
CA ARG A 77 7.64 -4.08 6.65
C ARG A 77 7.26 -5.27 5.79
N THR A 78 6.37 -6.13 6.30
CA THR A 78 5.87 -7.30 5.57
C THR A 78 5.20 -6.90 4.25
N PHE A 79 4.44 -5.80 4.26
CA PHE A 79 3.82 -5.25 3.08
C PHE A 79 4.87 -4.69 2.10
N CYS A 80 5.81 -3.87 2.57
CA CYS A 80 6.87 -3.30 1.72
C CYS A 80 7.73 -4.40 1.08
N GLU A 81 8.09 -5.45 1.81
CA GLU A 81 8.81 -6.61 1.27
C GLU A 81 8.03 -7.36 0.18
N ALA A 82 6.70 -7.33 0.22
CA ALA A 82 5.84 -7.90 -0.82
C ALA A 82 5.63 -6.93 -1.99
N TYR A 83 5.75 -5.62 -1.75
CA TYR A 83 5.55 -4.58 -2.73
C TYR A 83 6.80 -4.37 -3.61
N PHE A 84 7.96 -4.15 -2.99
CA PHE A 84 9.19 -3.86 -3.71
C PHE A 84 9.70 -5.12 -4.44
N GLY A 85 9.92 -5.00 -5.75
CA GLY A 85 10.22 -6.08 -6.69
C GLY A 85 9.00 -6.78 -7.28
N SER A 86 7.77 -6.36 -6.94
CA SER A 86 6.54 -7.00 -7.43
C SER A 86 6.04 -6.43 -8.74
N GLU A 87 5.15 -7.19 -9.41
CA GLU A 87 4.39 -6.69 -10.57
C GLU A 87 3.55 -5.45 -10.22
N THR A 88 3.05 -5.36 -8.98
CA THR A 88 2.28 -4.22 -8.48
C THR A 88 3.11 -2.94 -8.45
N GLU A 89 4.37 -3.01 -8.01
CA GLU A 89 5.28 -1.86 -8.05
C GLU A 89 5.48 -1.40 -9.50
N GLN A 90 5.81 -2.34 -10.39
CA GLN A 90 6.05 -2.02 -11.81
C GLN A 90 4.83 -1.37 -12.46
N GLN A 91 3.63 -1.89 -12.19
CA GLN A 91 2.37 -1.33 -12.68
C GLN A 91 2.16 0.11 -12.20
N ILE A 92 2.35 0.36 -10.90
CA ILE A 92 2.12 1.69 -10.32
C ILE A 92 3.16 2.69 -10.86
N HIS A 93 4.42 2.28 -10.99
CA HIS A 93 5.46 3.12 -11.58
C HIS A 93 5.20 3.41 -13.06
N ALA A 94 4.70 2.44 -13.83
CA ALA A 94 4.32 2.64 -15.23
C ALA A 94 3.16 3.64 -15.34
N GLN A 95 2.12 3.47 -14.51
CA GLN A 95 0.98 4.39 -14.51
C GLN A 95 1.39 5.82 -14.12
N ALA A 96 2.26 5.98 -13.11
CA ALA A 96 2.78 7.28 -12.70
C ALA A 96 3.65 7.95 -13.78
N ALA A 97 4.24 7.17 -14.68
CA ALA A 97 5.06 7.70 -15.78
C ALA A 97 4.20 8.17 -16.98
N GLU A 98 3.00 7.62 -17.13
CA GLU A 98 2.06 7.97 -18.20
C GLU A 98 1.16 9.15 -17.82
N ASP A 99 0.75 9.23 -16.56
CA ASP A 99 -0.24 10.19 -16.07
C ASP A 99 0.39 11.18 -15.07
N GLU A 100 0.56 12.45 -15.48
CA GLU A 100 0.79 13.56 -14.55
C GLU A 100 -0.53 13.98 -13.85
N GLU A 101 -1.19 13.01 -13.21
CA GLU A 101 -2.38 13.27 -12.40
C GLU A 101 -2.07 13.97 -11.06
N GLU A 102 -3.10 14.61 -10.50
CA GLU A 102 -3.05 15.08 -9.11
C GLU A 102 -2.81 13.90 -8.15
N ASP A 103 -1.92 14.09 -7.16
CA ASP A 103 -1.47 13.03 -6.23
C ASP A 103 -2.60 12.19 -5.62
N TRP A 104 -3.70 12.82 -5.21
CA TRP A 104 -4.83 12.11 -4.59
C TRP A 104 -5.69 11.33 -5.58
N ARG A 105 -5.84 11.84 -6.80
CA ARG A 105 -6.53 11.11 -7.86
C ARG A 105 -5.74 9.87 -8.26
N PHE A 106 -4.42 10.03 -8.39
CA PHE A 106 -3.53 8.90 -8.66
C PHE A 106 -3.57 7.88 -7.51
N TYR A 107 -3.53 8.34 -6.25
CA TYR A 107 -3.71 7.48 -5.08
C TYR A 107 -5.03 6.70 -5.14
N ASP A 108 -6.15 7.36 -5.41
CA ASP A 108 -7.46 6.71 -5.50
C ASP A 108 -7.48 5.62 -6.58
N ALA A 109 -6.82 5.86 -7.71
CA ALA A 109 -6.70 4.89 -8.80
C ALA A 109 -5.90 3.64 -8.41
N VAL A 110 -4.79 3.80 -7.67
CA VAL A 110 -3.89 2.68 -7.31
C VAL A 110 -4.23 2.01 -5.98
N SER A 111 -4.98 2.69 -5.10
CA SER A 111 -5.35 2.18 -3.77
C SER A 111 -6.03 0.81 -3.76
N PRO A 112 -6.87 0.41 -4.74
CA PRO A 112 -7.50 -0.91 -4.75
C PRO A 112 -6.47 -2.02 -5.00
N VAL A 113 -5.46 -1.77 -5.83
CA VAL A 113 -4.38 -2.73 -6.14
C VAL A 113 -3.50 -2.91 -4.91
N LEU A 114 -3.10 -1.81 -4.26
CA LEU A 114 -2.34 -1.85 -3.00
C LEU A 114 -3.12 -2.57 -1.89
N THR A 115 -4.41 -2.31 -1.77
CA THR A 115 -5.31 -3.00 -0.82
C THR A 115 -5.40 -4.49 -1.11
N THR A 116 -5.44 -4.88 -2.39
CA THR A 116 -5.48 -6.29 -2.79
C THR A 116 -4.19 -7.01 -2.43
N LEU A 117 -3.04 -6.39 -2.70
CA LEU A 117 -1.74 -6.90 -2.28
C LEU A 117 -1.65 -7.07 -0.75
N PHE A 118 -2.09 -6.04 -0.01
CA PHE A 118 -2.10 -6.06 1.45
C PHE A 118 -3.01 -7.16 2.01
N ARG A 119 -4.24 -7.30 1.49
CA ARG A 119 -5.20 -8.33 1.92
C ARG A 119 -4.80 -9.75 1.50
N GLY A 120 -4.16 -9.91 0.34
CA GLY A 120 -3.66 -11.20 -0.13
C GLY A 120 -2.69 -11.87 0.84
N LYS A 121 -2.02 -11.09 1.69
CA LYS A 121 -1.20 -11.58 2.82
C LYS A 121 -1.94 -11.65 4.16
N ALA A 122 -2.97 -10.82 4.38
CA ALA A 122 -3.79 -10.85 5.60
C ALA A 122 -4.78 -12.04 5.64
N SER A 123 -5.04 -12.69 4.51
CA SER A 123 -5.80 -13.94 4.48
C SER A 123 -4.95 -15.08 5.06
N PRO A 124 -5.42 -15.81 6.10
CA PRO A 124 -4.88 -17.14 6.37
C PRO A 124 -5.08 -17.99 5.10
N PRO A 125 -4.25 -19.03 4.83
CA PRO A 125 -4.45 -19.88 3.67
C PRO A 125 -5.82 -20.53 3.79
N SER A 126 -6.83 -19.95 3.14
CA SER A 126 -8.14 -20.55 3.03
C SER A 126 -7.97 -21.69 2.05
N SER A 127 -7.67 -22.85 2.62
CA SER A 127 -8.19 -24.16 2.21
C SER A 127 -8.82 -24.14 0.83
N PHE A 128 -8.07 -24.69 -0.12
CA PHE A 128 -8.57 -25.27 -1.36
C PHE A 128 -10.06 -25.59 -1.21
N LYS A 129 -10.93 -24.79 -1.84
CA LYS A 129 -12.32 -25.14 -2.13
C LYS A 129 -12.28 -26.38 -3.02
N LYS A 130 -12.08 -27.56 -2.43
CA LYS A 130 -12.45 -28.81 -3.04
C LYS A 130 -13.96 -28.76 -3.18
N ARG A 131 -14.39 -28.58 -4.43
CA ARG A 131 -15.73 -28.89 -4.92
C ARG A 131 -16.24 -30.15 -4.24
N VAL A 132 -17.19 -29.99 -3.32
CA VAL A 132 -18.20 -31.01 -3.05
C VAL A 132 -19.52 -30.31 -3.23
N ALA A 133 -20.01 -30.33 -4.47
CA ALA A 133 -21.42 -30.16 -4.73
C ALA A 133 -22.14 -31.32 -4.02
N LYS A 134 -22.53 -31.11 -2.76
CA LYS A 134 -23.53 -31.96 -2.11
C LYS A 134 -24.85 -31.66 -2.80
N ILE A 135 -25.17 -32.50 -3.78
CA ILE A 135 -26.48 -32.65 -4.38
C ILE A 135 -27.53 -32.62 -3.27
N LEU A 136 -28.32 -31.55 -3.21
CA LEU A 136 -29.55 -31.50 -2.43
C LEU A 136 -30.53 -32.49 -3.04
N LYS A 137 -30.52 -33.72 -2.53
CA LYS A 137 -31.51 -34.75 -2.87
C LYS A 137 -32.69 -34.56 -1.92
N PHE A 138 -33.76 -33.94 -2.39
CA PHE A 138 -35.02 -33.86 -1.66
C PHE A 138 -35.73 -35.22 -1.71
N PRO A 139 -36.29 -35.74 -0.60
CA PRO A 139 -37.11 -36.94 -0.63
C PRO A 139 -38.48 -36.62 -1.25
N SER A 140 -38.84 -37.35 -2.30
CA SER A 140 -40.19 -37.41 -2.85
C SER A 140 -41.12 -38.12 -1.86
N ARG A 141 -42.18 -37.43 -1.40
CA ARG A 141 -43.33 -38.06 -0.73
C ARG A 141 -44.01 -39.00 -1.72
N SER A 142 -44.04 -40.29 -1.41
CA SER A 142 -45.00 -41.24 -1.99
C SER A 142 -46.26 -41.27 -1.12
N SER A 143 -47.41 -41.10 -1.77
CA SER A 143 -48.75 -41.37 -1.24
C SER A 143 -48.94 -42.83 -0.82
#